data_AF-A0A0C2R7D4-F1
#
_entry.id   AF-A0A0C2R7D4-F1
#
_cell.length_a   1.000
_cell.length_b   1.000
_cell.length_c   1.000
_cell.angle_alpha   90.00
_cell.angle_beta   90.00
_cell.angle_gamma   90.00
#
_symmetry.space_group_name_H-M   'P 1'
#
loop_
_entity.id
_entity.type
_entity.pdbx_description
1 polymer ?
#
loop_
_entity_poly.entity_id
_entity_poly.type
_entity_poly.pdbx_seq_one_letter_code
_entity_poly.pdbx_strand_id
1 'polypeptide(L)'
;MINIIGPKGQRLRATERAYKEIYKAQGYKSVSAKPSAEEVKEAETKAEENSDYASQTAAALKRVKNEKLSAYLDDKGIEYQEDATKEDLIELIKG
;
A
#
# COMPACT_ATOMS: atom_id res chain seq x y z
N MET A 1 -4.73 -2.16 -22.04
CA MET A 1 -4.72 -1.55 -20.68
C MET A 1 -3.83 -2.41 -19.79
N ILE A 2 -3.02 -1.79 -18.95
CA ILE A 2 -2.11 -2.46 -18.02
C ILE A 2 -2.62 -2.31 -16.58
N ASN A 3 -2.23 -3.23 -15.72
CA ASN A 3 -2.45 -3.10 -14.28
C ASN A 3 -1.27 -2.32 -13.69
N ILE A 4 -1.55 -1.39 -12.79
CA ILE A 4 -0.53 -0.58 -12.12
C ILE A 4 -0.79 -0.62 -10.61
N ILE A 5 0.29 -0.60 -9.83
CA ILE A 5 0.26 -0.53 -8.37
C ILE A 5 0.89 0.80 -7.96
N GLY A 6 0.12 1.63 -7.26
CA GLY A 6 0.61 2.91 -6.75
C GLY A 6 1.52 2.75 -5.54
N PRO A 7 2.23 3.82 -5.17
CA PRO A 7 3.08 3.85 -3.98
C PRO A 7 2.30 3.56 -2.69
N LYS A 8 0.97 3.72 -2.73
CA LYS A 8 0.02 3.49 -1.64
C LYS A 8 -0.61 2.08 -1.66
N GLY A 9 -0.05 1.14 -2.44
CA GLY A 9 -0.60 -0.21 -2.62
C GLY A 9 -1.90 -0.27 -3.44
N GLN A 10 -2.36 0.86 -3.97
CA GLN A 10 -3.60 0.93 -4.76
C GLN A 10 -3.43 0.33 -6.15
N ARG A 11 -4.31 -0.61 -6.49
CA ARG A 11 -4.31 -1.27 -7.80
C ARG A 11 -5.25 -0.55 -8.75
N LEU A 12 -4.75 -0.15 -9.90
CA LEU A 12 -5.51 0.58 -10.91
C LEU A 12 -5.28 -0.01 -12.29
N ARG A 13 -6.26 0.13 -13.18
CA ARG A 13 -6.09 -0.16 -14.60
C ARG A 13 -5.89 1.14 -15.35
N ALA A 14 -4.78 1.25 -16.06
CA ALA A 14 -4.46 2.42 -16.87
C ALA A 14 -4.11 2.00 -18.30
N THR A 15 -4.17 2.93 -19.25
CA THR A 15 -3.52 2.73 -20.54
C THR A 15 -2.01 2.86 -20.38
N GLU A 16 -1.22 2.20 -21.23
CA GLU A 16 0.25 2.36 -21.21
C GLU A 16 0.68 3.82 -21.34
N ARG A 17 -0.08 4.58 -22.13
CA ARG A 17 0.15 6.01 -22.34
C ARG A 17 -0.05 6.80 -21.04
N ALA A 18 -1.18 6.63 -20.36
CA ALA A 18 -1.41 7.25 -19.06
C ALA A 18 -0.40 6.80 -18.00
N TYR A 19 0.05 5.53 -18.06
CA TYR A 19 1.10 5.06 -17.16
C TYR A 19 2.42 5.79 -17.38
N LYS A 20 2.90 5.88 -18.63
CA LYS A 20 4.18 6.53 -18.95
C LYS A 20 4.16 8.03 -18.66
N GLU A 21 3.04 8.70 -18.95
CA GLU A 21 2.92 10.16 -18.82
C GLU A 21 2.59 10.63 -17.40
N ILE A 22 1.76 9.89 -16.65
CA ILE A 22 1.19 10.34 -15.37
C ILE A 22 1.65 9.45 -14.22
N TYR A 23 1.30 8.16 -14.27
CA TYR A 23 1.42 7.30 -13.10
C TYR A 23 2.87 6.91 -12.78
N LYS A 24 3.74 6.76 -13.79
CA LYS A 24 5.17 6.46 -13.58
C LYS A 24 5.88 7.58 -12.83
N ALA A 25 5.57 8.84 -13.15
CA ALA A 25 6.11 10.01 -12.44
C ALA A 25 5.60 10.08 -10.98
N GLN A 26 4.39 9.57 -10.73
CA GLN A 26 3.80 9.47 -9.39
C GLN A 26 4.24 8.22 -8.60
N GLY A 27 5.24 7.47 -9.08
CA GLY A 27 5.78 6.31 -8.37
C GLY A 27 4.96 5.03 -8.50
N TYR A 28 4.04 4.95 -9.46
CA TYR A 28 3.33 3.70 -9.74
C TYR A 28 4.23 2.73 -10.51
N LYS A 29 4.06 1.44 -10.21
CA LYS A 29 4.74 0.32 -10.88
C LYS A 29 3.76 -0.41 -11.78
N SER A 30 4.12 -0.60 -13.04
CA SER A 30 3.37 -1.48 -13.94
C SER A 30 3.56 -2.93 -13.50
N VAL A 31 2.47 -3.68 -13.45
CA VAL A 31 2.48 -5.13 -13.26
C VAL A 31 1.78 -5.80 -14.44
N SER A 32 2.12 -7.07 -14.65
CA SER A 32 1.58 -7.87 -15.75
C SER A 32 0.04 -7.90 -15.77
N ALA A 33 -0.55 -8.08 -16.95
CA ALA A 33 -2.02 -8.04 -17.14
C ALA A 33 -2.77 -9.14 -16.36
N LYS A 34 -2.07 -10.24 -16.04
CA LYS A 34 -2.42 -11.24 -15.03
C LYS A 34 -1.20 -11.36 -14.11
N PRO A 35 -1.07 -10.47 -13.12
CA PRO A 35 0.15 -10.43 -12.33
C PRO A 35 0.17 -11.67 -11.44
N SER A 36 1.29 -12.41 -11.47
CA SER A 36 1.47 -13.55 -10.58
C SER A 36 1.48 -13.07 -9.13
N ALA A 37 1.07 -13.92 -8.19
CA ALA A 37 1.03 -13.57 -6.77
C ALA A 37 2.38 -13.03 -6.26
N GLU A 38 3.50 -13.52 -6.80
CA GLU A 38 4.84 -13.03 -6.51
C GLU A 38 5.13 -11.62 -7.05
N GLU A 39 4.79 -11.29 -8.30
CA GLU A 39 4.99 -9.94 -8.85
C GLU A 39 4.19 -8.89 -8.09
N VAL A 40 2.98 -9.27 -7.70
CA VAL A 40 2.10 -8.45 -6.87
C VAL A 40 2.70 -8.24 -5.49
N LYS A 41 3.21 -9.31 -4.88
CA LYS A 41 3.82 -9.26 -3.55
C LYS A 41 5.12 -8.46 -3.55
N GLU A 42 5.98 -8.62 -4.55
CA GLU A 42 7.25 -7.87 -4.64
C GLU A 42 7.01 -6.37 -4.91
N ALA A 43 6.00 -6.03 -5.70
CA ALA A 43 5.61 -4.64 -5.93
C ALA A 43 4.94 -4.02 -4.70
N GLU A 44 4.13 -4.78 -3.94
CA GLU A 44 3.57 -4.37 -2.64
C GLU A 44 4.68 -4.20 -1.59
N THR A 45 5.62 -5.14 -1.46
CA THR A 45 6.74 -5.05 -0.50
C THR A 45 7.68 -3.88 -0.79
N LYS A 46 8.01 -3.61 -2.06
CA LYS A 46 8.82 -2.43 -2.43
C LYS A 46 8.03 -1.10 -2.34
N ALA A 47 6.70 -1.14 -2.26
CA ALA A 47 5.91 0.04 -1.90
C ALA A 47 5.90 0.22 -0.37
N GLU A 48 5.80 -0.89 0.36
CA GLU A 48 5.82 -0.97 1.83
C GLU A 48 7.11 -0.41 2.44
N GLU A 49 8.28 -0.62 1.81
CA GLU A 49 9.57 -0.03 2.24
C GLU A 49 9.63 1.50 2.13
N ASN A 50 8.68 2.15 1.46
CA ASN A 50 8.65 3.60 1.22
C ASN A 50 7.31 4.25 1.65
N SER A 51 6.46 3.52 2.39
CA SER A 51 5.05 3.88 2.53
C SER A 51 4.71 4.66 3.79
N ASP A 52 4.24 5.88 3.57
CA ASP A 52 3.32 6.56 4.47
C ASP A 52 2.01 5.73 4.53
N TYR A 53 1.87 4.86 5.54
CA TYR A 53 0.75 3.90 5.63
C TYR A 53 -0.63 4.60 5.71
N ALA A 54 -0.68 5.84 6.21
CA ALA A 54 -1.90 6.66 6.23
C ALA A 54 -2.51 6.87 4.85
N SER A 55 -1.66 6.84 3.83
CA SER A 55 -2.06 7.01 2.45
C SER A 55 -2.59 5.71 1.79
N GLN A 56 -2.39 4.53 2.40
CA GLN A 56 -2.81 3.26 1.82
C GLN A 56 -4.31 3.02 1.95
N THR A 57 -4.87 2.08 1.19
CA THR A 57 -6.27 1.63 1.37
C THR A 57 -6.40 0.68 2.55
N ALA A 58 -7.55 0.65 3.23
CA ALA A 58 -7.77 -0.28 4.34
C ALA A 58 -7.58 -1.75 3.91
N ALA A 59 -7.93 -2.09 2.66
CA ALA A 59 -7.70 -3.42 2.09
C ALA A 59 -6.22 -3.75 1.91
N ALA A 60 -5.38 -2.77 1.60
CA ALA A 60 -3.92 -2.95 1.54
C ALA A 60 -3.34 -3.10 2.96
N LEU A 61 -3.77 -2.26 3.90
CA LEU A 61 -3.34 -2.34 5.30
C LEU A 61 -3.79 -3.66 5.97
N LYS A 62 -4.92 -4.24 5.56
CA LYS A 62 -5.35 -5.59 5.97
C LYS A 62 -4.39 -6.69 5.52
N ARG A 63 -3.51 -6.45 4.55
CA ARG A 63 -2.46 -7.39 4.13
C ARG A 63 -1.12 -7.14 4.81
N VAL A 64 -0.91 -5.94 5.33
CA VAL A 64 0.28 -5.58 6.13
C VAL A 64 0.23 -6.34 7.46
N LYS A 65 1.38 -6.73 8.02
CA LYS A 65 1.43 -7.40 9.33
C LYS A 65 1.04 -6.43 10.45
N ASN A 66 0.42 -6.94 11.51
CA ASN A 66 0.06 -6.11 12.67
C ASN A 66 1.26 -5.35 13.22
N GLU A 67 2.39 -6.04 13.39
CA GLU A 67 3.66 -5.48 13.86
C GLU A 67 4.12 -4.25 13.05
N LYS A 68 3.85 -4.23 11.74
CA LYS A 68 4.22 -3.11 10.86
C LYS A 68 3.25 -1.93 11.00
N LEU A 69 1.97 -2.20 11.22
CA LEU A 69 0.96 -1.17 11.49
C LEU A 69 1.22 -0.51 12.84
N SER A 70 1.47 -1.32 13.88
CA SER A 70 1.88 -0.88 15.21
C SER A 70 3.16 -0.06 15.15
N ALA A 71 4.22 -0.56 14.50
CA ALA A 71 5.48 0.17 14.37
C ALA A 71 5.34 1.52 13.66
N TYR A 72 4.42 1.62 12.69
CA TYR A 72 4.12 2.91 12.06
C TYR A 72 3.37 3.87 12.99
N LEU A 73 2.44 3.36 13.79
CA LEU A 73 1.75 4.17 14.81
C LEU A 73 2.72 4.67 15.87
N ASP A 74 3.64 3.82 16.34
CA ASP A 74 4.75 4.19 17.23
C ASP A 74 5.64 5.29 16.61
N ASP A 75 6.06 5.12 15.35
CA ASP A 75 6.88 6.11 14.62
C ASP A 75 6.16 7.46 14.50
N LYS A 76 4.84 7.44 14.32
CA LYS A 76 3.99 8.63 14.27
C LYS A 76 3.61 9.17 15.66
N GLY A 77 3.97 8.48 16.74
CA GLY A 77 3.60 8.84 18.12
C GLY A 77 2.11 8.73 18.42
N ILE A 78 1.39 7.85 17.72
CA ILE A 78 -0.03 7.61 17.91
C ILE A 78 -0.21 6.48 18.92
N GLU A 79 -0.82 6.78 20.06
CA GLU A 79 -1.15 5.79 21.07
C GLU A 79 -2.30 4.88 20.59
N TYR A 80 -2.15 3.58 20.84
CA TYR A 80 -3.15 2.56 20.53
C TYR A 80 -3.28 1.61 21.73
N GLN A 81 -4.43 0.96 21.87
CA GLN A 81 -4.63 -0.01 22.95
C GLN A 81 -3.78 -1.27 22.73
N GLU A 82 -3.23 -1.88 23.78
CA GLU A 82 -2.44 -3.12 23.64
C GLU A 82 -3.25 -4.28 23.03
N ASP A 83 -4.56 -4.31 23.29
CA ASP A 83 -5.51 -5.26 22.72
C ASP A 83 -6.14 -4.77 21.39
N ALA A 84 -5.62 -3.69 20.80
CA ALA A 84 -6.15 -3.13 19.56
C ALA A 84 -6.14 -4.16 18.44
N THR A 85 -7.29 -4.33 17.79
CA THR A 85 -7.39 -5.24 16.68
C THR A 85 -6.66 -4.68 15.47
N LYS A 86 -6.39 -5.54 14.48
CA LYS A 86 -5.83 -5.09 13.20
C LYS A 86 -6.70 -4.00 12.55
N GLU A 87 -8.01 -4.06 12.75
CA GLU A 87 -8.93 -3.08 12.17
C GLU A 87 -8.80 -1.73 12.90
N ASP A 88 -8.69 -1.74 14.23
CA ASP A 88 -8.40 -0.53 15.02
C ASP A 88 -7.09 0.14 14.60
N LEU A 89 -6.02 -0.63 14.44
CA LEU A 89 -4.73 -0.08 13.99
C LEU A 89 -4.86 0.55 12.60
N ILE A 90 -5.65 -0.04 11.72
CA ILE A 90 -5.90 0.49 10.37
C ILE A 90 -6.73 1.77 10.44
N GLU A 91 -7.73 1.84 11.30
CA GLU A 91 -8.53 3.05 11.53
C GLU A 91 -7.67 4.19 12.09
N LEU A 92 -6.83 3.91 13.09
CA LEU A 92 -5.90 4.90 13.64
C LEU A 92 -4.92 5.45 12.60
N ILE A 93 -4.47 4.60 11.69
CA ILE A 93 -3.60 5.00 10.57
C ILE A 93 -4.36 5.86 9.56
N LYS A 94 -5.66 5.61 9.38
CA LYS A 94 -6.54 6.28 8.41
C LYS A 94 -7.04 7.65 8.88
N GLY A 95 -7.23 7.81 10.19
CA GLY A 95 -7.85 8.98 10.80
C GLY A 95 -9.37 8.93 10.77
#